data_AF-A0A2J7W4P7-F1
#
_entry.id   AF-A0A2J7W4P7-F1
#
_cell.length_a   1.000
_cell.length_b   1.000
_cell.length_c   1.000
_cell.angle_alpha   90.00
_cell.angle_beta   90.00
_cell.angle_gamma   90.00
#
_symmetry.space_group_name_H-M   'P 1'
#
loop_
_entity.id
_entity.type
_entity.pdbx_description
1 polymer ?
#
loop_
_entity_poly.entity_id
_entity_poly.type
_entity_poly.pdbx_seq_one_letter_code
_entity_poly.pdbx_strand_id
1 'polypeptide(L)'
;MRIRLAAVASILALAIGAAPVASGAPSDVTKLRRTQLQAQGGSCDAAGNCSEFSVWIYEDLEGVTQGVVSSSYRTPSTTLSYVTCRGPAYANAASLNPGNGRITLSATLNPSSADCSSFNASTVVINLTGNPDGTVHTMTEGTSRTELPSLKESYSFRTEMFGESFVGTNGYTTGSFGGWAEAMRTSESTKAK
;
A
#
# COMPACT_ATOMS: atom_id res chain seq x y z
N MET A 1 57.48 -72.35 21.38
CA MET A 1 57.43 -72.45 19.90
C MET A 1 57.24 -71.05 19.34
N ARG A 2 58.23 -70.52 18.61
CA ARG A 2 58.19 -69.19 17.98
C ARG A 2 57.28 -69.23 16.76
N ILE A 3 56.43 -68.23 16.54
CA ILE A 3 56.32 -67.48 15.26
C ILE A 3 55.89 -66.03 15.60
N ARG A 4 56.62 -65.07 15.02
CA ARG A 4 56.42 -63.61 15.08
C ARG A 4 55.50 -63.14 13.94
N LEU A 5 55.04 -61.90 14.06
CA LEU A 5 54.71 -60.87 13.02
C LEU A 5 53.28 -60.34 13.24
N ALA A 6 52.99 -59.05 13.16
CA ALA A 6 53.74 -57.79 13.14
C ALA A 6 52.69 -56.67 13.22
N ALA A 7 53.07 -55.55 13.84
CA ALA A 7 52.70 -54.14 13.56
C ALA A 7 51.19 -53.80 13.33
N VAL A 8 50.66 -52.70 13.85
CA VAL A 8 51.09 -51.31 13.63
C VAL A 8 50.55 -50.45 14.77
N ALA A 9 51.41 -49.61 15.34
CA ALA A 9 51.06 -48.55 16.27
C ALA A 9 50.57 -47.33 15.50
N SER A 10 49.58 -46.60 16.01
CA SER A 10 49.53 -45.13 15.95
C SER A 10 48.44 -44.59 16.89
N ILE A 11 48.91 -43.91 17.93
CA ILE A 11 48.12 -43.04 18.80
C ILE A 11 47.82 -41.77 18.00
N LEU A 12 46.54 -41.45 17.78
CA LEU A 12 46.14 -40.17 17.22
C LEU A 12 45.42 -39.35 18.31
N ALA A 13 46.07 -38.24 18.68
CA ALA A 13 45.59 -37.28 19.65
C ALA A 13 44.27 -36.64 19.21
N LEU A 14 43.30 -36.56 20.12
CA LEU A 14 42.13 -35.69 19.97
C LEU A 14 42.58 -34.23 20.12
N ALA A 15 42.79 -33.56 18.99
CA ALA A 15 42.83 -32.10 18.96
C ALA A 15 41.40 -31.57 18.79
N ILE A 16 40.96 -30.81 19.78
CA ILE A 16 39.71 -30.04 19.78
C ILE A 16 39.85 -28.95 18.71
N GLY A 17 39.26 -29.19 17.55
CA GLY A 17 39.05 -28.16 16.53
C GLY A 17 37.66 -27.57 16.68
N ALA A 18 37.56 -26.39 17.31
CA ALA A 18 36.37 -25.56 17.21
C ALA A 18 36.21 -25.15 15.74
N ALA A 19 35.28 -25.78 15.03
CA ALA A 19 34.87 -25.31 13.72
C ALA A 19 34.16 -23.97 13.92
N PRO A 20 34.60 -22.87 13.29
CA PRO A 20 33.78 -21.68 13.23
C PRO A 20 32.56 -22.06 12.40
N VAL A 21 31.40 -22.13 13.07
CA VAL A 21 30.12 -22.13 12.36
C VAL A 21 30.03 -20.76 11.73
N ALA A 22 30.46 -20.66 10.47
CA ALA A 22 30.12 -19.52 9.65
C ALA A 22 28.60 -19.54 9.52
N SER A 23 27.91 -18.85 10.43
CA SER A 23 26.52 -18.50 10.25
C SER A 23 26.48 -17.51 9.11
N GLY A 24 26.42 -18.02 7.88
CA GLY A 24 25.97 -17.25 6.74
C GLY A 24 24.62 -16.67 7.11
N ALA A 25 24.60 -15.39 7.46
CA ALA A 25 23.36 -14.66 7.63
C ALA A 25 22.57 -14.82 6.33
N PRO A 26 21.27 -15.19 6.37
CA PRO A 26 20.47 -15.23 5.17
C PRO A 26 20.39 -13.79 4.61
N SER A 27 21.11 -13.54 3.52
CA SER A 27 21.09 -12.26 2.81
C SER A 27 19.90 -12.20 1.86
N ASP A 28 18.69 -12.34 2.38
CA ASP A 28 17.48 -12.16 1.57
C ASP A 28 17.05 -10.68 1.61
N VAL A 29 17.89 -9.81 1.06
CA VAL A 29 17.52 -8.42 0.76
C VAL A 29 16.55 -8.45 -0.42
N THR A 30 15.27 -8.64 -0.12
CA THR A 30 14.21 -8.49 -1.14
C THR A 30 13.92 -7.00 -1.30
N LYS A 31 14.30 -6.41 -2.45
CA LYS A 31 13.92 -5.04 -2.79
C LYS A 31 12.39 -5.01 -3.02
N LEU A 32 11.64 -4.54 -2.03
CA LEU A 32 10.20 -4.23 -2.19
C LEU A 32 10.07 -2.77 -2.62
N ARG A 33 9.38 -2.55 -3.75
CA ARG A 33 9.02 -1.23 -4.22
C ARG A 33 7.55 -1.02 -3.89
N ARG A 34 7.25 -0.40 -2.75
CA ARG A 34 5.87 -0.08 -2.41
C ARG A 34 5.47 1.20 -3.11
N THR A 35 4.48 1.09 -3.98
CA THR A 35 3.75 2.26 -4.48
C THR A 35 2.47 2.34 -3.68
N GLN A 36 2.28 3.47 -3.01
CA GLN A 36 1.04 3.81 -2.36
C GLN A 36 0.42 4.97 -3.12
N LEU A 37 -0.84 4.84 -3.49
CA LEU A 37 -1.61 5.89 -4.14
C LEU A 37 -2.85 6.14 -3.27
N GLN A 38 -3.10 7.39 -2.94
CA GLN A 38 -4.27 7.81 -2.21
C GLN A 38 -4.92 8.99 -2.91
N ALA A 39 -6.24 9.03 -2.91
CA ALA A 39 -6.96 10.24 -3.26
C ALA A 39 -8.26 10.32 -2.48
N GLN A 40 -8.64 11.54 -2.12
CA GLN A 40 -9.86 11.82 -1.39
C GLN A 40 -10.45 13.13 -1.90
N GLY A 41 -11.77 13.21 -1.87
CA GLY A 41 -12.44 14.45 -2.20
C GLY A 41 -13.90 14.41 -1.80
N GLY A 42 -14.51 15.59 -1.85
CA GLY A 42 -15.91 15.75 -1.53
C GLY A 42 -16.48 17.05 -2.05
N SER A 43 -17.81 17.12 -2.01
CA SER A 43 -18.56 18.32 -2.33
C SER A 43 -19.79 18.37 -1.43
N CYS A 44 -20.07 19.55 -0.89
CA CYS A 44 -21.24 19.78 -0.05
C CYS A 44 -22.14 20.84 -0.67
N ASP A 45 -23.45 20.63 -0.61
CA ASP A 45 -24.42 21.65 -0.99
C ASP A 45 -24.56 22.74 0.09
N ALA A 46 -25.36 23.77 -0.20
CA ALA A 46 -25.61 24.87 0.73
C ALA A 46 -26.34 24.44 2.02
N ALA A 47 -27.01 23.28 2.02
CA ALA A 47 -27.64 22.69 3.19
C ALA A 47 -26.65 21.83 4.01
N GLY A 48 -25.41 21.67 3.55
CA GLY A 48 -24.37 20.89 4.20
C GLY A 48 -24.48 19.39 3.94
N ASN A 49 -25.26 18.96 2.94
CA ASN A 49 -25.25 17.57 2.50
C ASN A 49 -24.00 17.33 1.66
N CYS A 50 -23.18 16.37 2.08
CA CYS A 50 -21.88 16.11 1.51
C CYS A 50 -21.85 14.75 0.82
N SER A 51 -21.25 14.75 -0.37
CA SER A 51 -20.94 13.57 -1.16
C SER A 51 -19.42 13.43 -1.23
N GLU A 52 -18.90 12.31 -0.76
CA GLU A 52 -17.48 12.11 -0.51
C GLU A 52 -16.99 10.80 -1.17
N PHE A 53 -15.69 10.74 -1.46
CA PHE A 53 -15.04 9.53 -1.94
C PHE A 53 -13.62 9.43 -1.39
N SER A 54 -13.13 8.20 -1.32
CA SER A 54 -11.71 7.94 -1.06
C SER A 54 -11.26 6.70 -1.80
N VAL A 55 -10.00 6.71 -2.23
CA VAL A 55 -9.31 5.54 -2.76
C VAL A 55 -7.94 5.43 -2.10
N TRP A 56 -7.55 4.19 -1.82
CA TRP A 56 -6.23 3.86 -1.31
C TRP A 56 -5.75 2.57 -1.96
N ILE A 57 -4.67 2.65 -2.73
CA ILE A 57 -3.97 1.52 -3.33
C ILE A 57 -2.66 1.33 -2.58
N TYR A 58 -2.39 0.11 -2.13
CA TYR A 58 -1.16 -0.25 -1.40
C TYR A 58 -0.79 -1.70 -1.66
N GLU A 59 0.47 -2.05 -1.37
CA GLU A 59 0.94 -3.43 -1.34
C GLU A 59 0.86 -3.96 0.10
N ASP A 60 0.25 -5.12 0.31
CA ASP A 60 0.16 -5.76 1.62
C ASP A 60 1.48 -6.46 2.03
N LEU A 61 1.47 -7.16 3.17
CA LEU A 61 2.67 -7.80 3.72
C LEU A 61 3.13 -9.02 2.89
N GLU A 62 2.20 -9.56 2.09
CA GLU A 62 2.38 -10.68 1.19
C GLU A 62 2.86 -10.22 -0.21
N GLY A 63 2.94 -8.92 -0.46
CA GLY A 63 3.35 -8.36 -1.75
C GLY A 63 2.21 -8.24 -2.76
N VAL A 64 0.95 -8.41 -2.34
CA VAL A 64 -0.21 -8.29 -3.21
C VAL A 64 -0.71 -6.85 -3.20
N THR A 65 -0.92 -6.27 -4.38
CA THR A 65 -1.54 -4.95 -4.48
C THR A 65 -3.03 -5.05 -4.14
N GLN A 66 -3.45 -4.26 -3.17
CA GLN A 66 -4.80 -4.12 -2.67
C GLN A 66 -5.34 -2.74 -3.03
N GLY A 67 -6.65 -2.64 -3.25
CA GLY A 67 -7.36 -1.37 -3.29
C GLY A 67 -8.41 -1.30 -2.19
N VAL A 68 -8.60 -0.10 -1.65
CA VAL A 68 -9.75 0.28 -0.81
C VAL A 68 -10.42 1.45 -1.49
N VAL A 69 -11.70 1.31 -1.81
CA VAL A 69 -12.47 2.36 -2.47
C VAL A 69 -13.74 2.60 -1.68
N SER A 70 -13.98 3.86 -1.32
CA SER A 70 -15.17 4.27 -0.58
C SER A 70 -15.92 5.37 -1.30
N SER A 71 -17.24 5.35 -1.16
CA SER A 71 -18.07 6.51 -1.41
C SER A 71 -19.17 6.62 -0.36
N SER A 72 -19.47 7.84 0.04
CA SER A 72 -20.50 8.14 1.02
C SER A 72 -21.32 9.37 0.64
N TYR A 73 -22.53 9.39 1.17
CA TYR A 73 -23.40 10.55 1.19
C TYR A 73 -23.92 10.78 2.60
N ARG A 74 -23.78 12.00 3.10
CA ARG A 74 -24.15 12.38 4.47
C ARG A 74 -24.84 13.73 4.51
N THR A 75 -25.67 13.94 5.53
CA THR A 75 -26.12 15.26 5.96
C THR A 75 -25.20 15.77 7.08
N PRO A 76 -25.37 17.01 7.56
CA PRO A 76 -24.63 17.48 8.73
C PRO A 76 -24.83 16.64 10.00
N SER A 77 -25.94 15.92 10.10
CA SER A 77 -26.34 15.18 11.30
C SER A 77 -26.20 13.67 11.20
N THR A 78 -26.08 13.09 9.99
CA THR A 78 -25.99 11.63 9.85
C THR A 78 -25.38 11.19 8.51
N THR A 79 -24.79 9.99 8.48
CA THR A 79 -24.46 9.31 7.22
C THR A 79 -25.73 8.65 6.68
N LEU A 80 -26.12 9.02 5.46
CA LEU A 80 -27.33 8.48 4.82
C LEU A 80 -27.04 7.20 4.05
N SER A 81 -25.86 7.13 3.42
CA SER A 81 -25.41 5.98 2.66
C SER A 81 -23.90 5.91 2.62
N TYR A 82 -23.34 4.70 2.70
CA TYR A 82 -21.93 4.48 2.37
C TYR A 82 -21.72 3.10 1.77
N VAL A 83 -20.68 2.99 0.96
CA VAL A 83 -20.12 1.71 0.53
C VAL A 83 -18.60 1.84 0.52
N THR A 84 -17.94 0.86 1.11
CA THR A 84 -16.48 0.72 1.11
C THR A 84 -16.15 -0.70 0.69
N CYS A 85 -15.38 -0.86 -0.37
CA CYS A 85 -14.92 -2.15 -0.84
C CYS A 85 -13.41 -2.26 -0.77
N ARG A 86 -12.90 -3.43 -0.39
CA ARG A 86 -11.48 -3.70 -0.22
C ARG A 86 -11.10 -5.02 -0.84
N GLY A 87 -10.02 -5.04 -1.61
CA GLY A 87 -9.44 -6.28 -2.13
C GLY A 87 -8.59 -6.07 -3.37
N PRO A 88 -8.02 -7.15 -3.91
CA PRO A 88 -7.17 -7.09 -5.11
C PRO A 88 -7.98 -6.70 -6.36
N ALA A 89 -9.29 -6.95 -6.38
CA ALA A 89 -10.18 -6.49 -7.45
C ALA A 89 -10.18 -4.96 -7.63
N TYR A 90 -9.81 -4.21 -6.60
CA TYR A 90 -9.77 -2.75 -6.60
C TYR A 90 -8.36 -2.18 -6.74
N ALA A 91 -7.33 -3.01 -6.96
CA ALA A 91 -5.94 -2.58 -7.07
C ALA A 91 -5.68 -1.55 -8.19
N ASN A 92 -6.53 -1.56 -9.22
CA ASN A 92 -6.45 -0.64 -10.37
C ASN A 92 -7.57 0.42 -10.35
N ALA A 93 -8.24 0.61 -9.21
CA ALA A 93 -9.33 1.57 -9.10
C ALA A 93 -8.88 3.03 -9.27
N ALA A 94 -7.58 3.30 -9.16
CA ALA A 94 -7.01 4.62 -9.39
C ALA A 94 -5.65 4.54 -10.09
N SER A 95 -5.34 5.57 -10.88
CA SER A 95 -3.99 5.77 -11.44
C SER A 95 -3.61 7.25 -11.42
N LEU A 96 -2.37 7.53 -11.01
CA LEU A 96 -1.79 8.88 -10.99
C LEU A 96 -0.72 9.00 -12.07
N ASN A 97 -0.80 10.05 -12.87
CA ASN A 97 0.26 10.43 -13.79
C ASN A 97 1.31 11.30 -13.07
N PRO A 98 2.53 10.80 -12.82
CA PRO A 98 3.54 11.59 -12.12
C PRO A 98 4.07 12.78 -12.90
N GLY A 99 3.88 12.83 -14.21
CA GLY A 99 4.37 13.95 -15.03
C GLY A 99 3.57 15.23 -14.82
N ASN A 100 2.30 15.12 -14.42
CA ASN A 100 1.42 16.27 -14.27
C ASN A 100 0.48 16.21 -13.06
N GLY A 101 0.60 15.20 -12.19
CA GLY A 101 -0.27 15.02 -11.02
C GLY A 101 -1.71 14.58 -11.33
N ARG A 102 -2.08 14.43 -12.61
CA ARG A 102 -3.46 14.06 -12.98
C ARG A 102 -3.80 12.66 -12.50
N ILE A 103 -4.92 12.53 -11.80
CA ILE A 103 -5.39 11.24 -11.29
C ILE A 103 -6.70 10.83 -11.98
N THR A 104 -6.86 9.53 -12.22
CA THR A 104 -8.12 8.94 -12.66
C THR A 104 -8.58 7.91 -11.64
N LEU A 105 -9.87 7.91 -11.32
CA LEU A 105 -10.51 6.93 -10.44
C LEU A 105 -11.66 6.29 -11.21
N SER A 106 -11.70 4.96 -11.24
CA SER A 106 -12.77 4.20 -11.87
C SER A 106 -13.01 2.91 -11.09
N ALA A 107 -14.20 2.75 -10.51
CA ALA A 107 -14.57 1.56 -9.77
C ALA A 107 -16.08 1.35 -9.77
N THR A 108 -16.49 0.09 -9.71
CA THR A 108 -17.89 -0.28 -9.39
C THR A 108 -17.89 -0.96 -8.03
N LEU A 109 -18.65 -0.40 -7.10
CA LEU A 109 -18.80 -0.88 -5.74
C LEU A 109 -20.15 -1.56 -5.62
N ASN A 110 -20.16 -2.87 -5.41
CA ASN A 110 -21.38 -3.64 -5.22
C ASN A 110 -21.54 -3.97 -3.72
N PRO A 111 -22.50 -3.35 -3.00
CA PRO A 111 -22.78 -3.61 -1.59
C PRO A 111 -23.00 -5.08 -1.23
N SER A 112 -23.43 -5.91 -2.18
CA SER A 112 -23.66 -7.35 -1.94
C SER A 112 -22.39 -8.20 -2.11
N SER A 113 -21.26 -7.61 -2.50
CA SER A 113 -19.99 -8.32 -2.62
C SER A 113 -19.42 -8.63 -1.24
N ALA A 114 -18.77 -9.79 -1.09
CA ALA A 114 -18.10 -10.18 0.16
C ALA A 114 -16.97 -9.22 0.56
N ASP A 115 -16.42 -8.50 -0.41
CA ASP A 115 -15.32 -7.55 -0.24
C ASP A 115 -15.80 -6.14 0.18
N CYS A 116 -17.12 -5.96 0.39
CA CYS A 116 -17.73 -4.66 0.64
C CYS A 116 -18.43 -4.59 2.01
N SER A 117 -18.26 -3.46 2.69
CA SER A 117 -19.07 -3.02 3.81
C SER A 117 -19.95 -1.86 3.36
N SER A 118 -21.22 -1.85 3.76
CA SER A 118 -22.15 -0.80 3.31
C SER A 118 -23.27 -0.54 4.30
N PHE A 119 -23.89 0.63 4.15
CA PHE A 119 -25.13 1.00 4.80
C PHE A 119 -26.00 1.74 3.79
N ASN A 120 -27.23 1.26 3.61
CA ASN A 120 -28.25 1.90 2.76
C ASN A 120 -27.78 2.28 1.34
N ALA A 121 -26.85 1.50 0.78
CA ALA A 121 -26.26 1.76 -0.53
C ALA A 121 -26.80 0.79 -1.58
N SER A 122 -27.01 1.30 -2.80
CA SER A 122 -27.13 0.49 -4.01
C SER A 122 -25.74 0.27 -4.63
N THR A 123 -25.66 -0.45 -5.76
CA THR A 123 -24.42 -0.46 -6.54
C THR A 123 -24.03 0.97 -6.92
N VAL A 124 -22.77 1.33 -6.68
CA VAL A 124 -22.21 2.67 -6.89
C VAL A 124 -21.14 2.56 -7.98
N VAL A 125 -21.18 3.47 -8.95
CA VAL A 125 -20.12 3.62 -9.95
C VAL A 125 -19.39 4.93 -9.67
N ILE A 126 -18.09 4.82 -9.40
CA ILE A 126 -17.18 5.95 -9.28
C ILE A 126 -16.45 6.08 -10.62
N ASN A 127 -16.48 7.27 -11.20
CA ASN A 127 -15.70 7.64 -12.35
C ASN A 127 -15.34 9.12 -12.23
N LEU A 128 -14.11 9.39 -11.81
CA LEU A 128 -13.61 10.73 -11.52
C LEU A 128 -12.27 10.95 -12.20
N THR A 129 -12.07 12.17 -12.69
CA THR A 129 -10.77 12.66 -13.13
C THR A 129 -10.37 13.82 -12.25
N GLY A 130 -9.32 13.65 -11.45
CA GLY A 130 -8.65 14.75 -10.77
C GLY A 130 -7.76 15.51 -11.73
N ASN A 131 -7.86 16.84 -11.70
CA ASN A 131 -6.91 17.73 -12.35
C ASN A 131 -6.28 18.61 -11.26
N PRO A 132 -4.94 18.65 -11.16
CA PRO A 132 -4.30 19.46 -10.16
C PRO A 132 -4.68 20.92 -10.34
N ASP A 133 -5.15 21.53 -9.26
CA ASP A 133 -5.69 22.90 -9.28
C ASP A 133 -4.61 23.98 -9.08
N GLY A 134 -3.38 23.54 -8.79
CA GLY A 134 -2.23 24.41 -8.54
C GLY A 134 -2.24 25.09 -7.17
N THR A 135 -3.22 24.79 -6.31
CA THR A 135 -3.31 25.37 -4.96
C THR A 135 -2.33 24.70 -3.99
N VAL A 136 -2.11 23.40 -4.15
CA VAL A 136 -1.22 22.60 -3.31
C VAL A 136 -0.38 21.69 -4.20
N HIS A 137 0.93 21.76 -4.02
CA HIS A 137 1.87 20.76 -4.50
C HIS A 137 3.00 20.65 -3.48
N THR A 138 3.11 19.50 -2.82
CA THR A 138 4.20 19.22 -1.89
C THR A 138 4.94 17.97 -2.30
N MET A 139 6.26 18.03 -2.16
CA MET A 139 7.14 16.89 -2.33
C MET A 139 7.89 16.67 -1.02
N THR A 140 7.96 15.43 -0.56
CA THR A 140 8.78 15.04 0.59
C THR A 140 9.57 13.80 0.21
N GLU A 141 10.87 13.82 0.45
CA GLU A 141 11.76 12.67 0.22
C GLU A 141 12.68 12.45 1.41
N GLY A 142 13.10 11.21 1.62
CA GLY A 142 13.98 10.86 2.72
C GLY A 142 14.21 9.36 2.86
N THR A 143 14.79 8.98 3.99
CA THR A 143 14.98 7.57 4.38
C THR A 143 14.23 7.28 5.67
N SER A 144 13.66 6.09 5.76
CA SER A 144 12.92 5.61 6.92
C SER A 144 13.48 4.27 7.38
N ARG A 145 13.37 4.00 8.68
CA ARG A 145 13.71 2.72 9.30
C ARG A 145 12.58 2.29 10.22
N THR A 146 12.06 1.09 9.99
CA THR A 146 11.05 0.45 10.82
C THR A 146 11.67 -0.73 11.54
N GLU A 147 11.50 -0.77 12.87
CA GLU A 147 11.92 -1.88 13.73
C GLU A 147 10.72 -2.40 14.50
N LEU A 148 10.23 -3.56 14.09
CA LEU A 148 9.29 -4.39 14.83
C LEU A 148 9.99 -5.68 15.26
N PRO A 149 9.51 -6.39 16.30
CA PRO A 149 10.13 -7.64 16.76
C PRO A 149 10.39 -8.68 15.66
N SER A 150 9.61 -8.65 14.57
CA SER A 150 9.71 -9.57 13.43
C SER A 150 10.08 -8.89 12.09
N LEU A 151 10.40 -7.59 12.10
CA LEU A 151 10.67 -6.84 10.87
C LEU A 151 11.67 -5.71 11.11
N LYS A 152 12.83 -5.80 10.47
CA LYS A 152 13.74 -4.65 10.31
C LYS A 152 13.75 -4.25 8.84
N GLU A 153 13.23 -3.06 8.55
CA GLU A 153 13.12 -2.54 7.20
C GLU A 153 13.70 -1.12 7.15
N SER A 154 14.63 -0.87 6.23
CA SER A 154 15.07 0.47 5.88
C SER A 154 14.72 0.73 4.42
N TYR A 155 14.17 1.90 4.11
CA TYR A 155 13.78 2.28 2.74
C TYR A 155 13.93 3.77 2.48
N SER A 156 14.24 4.14 1.24
CA SER A 156 14.08 5.52 0.77
C SER A 156 12.64 5.74 0.33
N PHE A 157 12.11 6.95 0.50
CA PHE A 157 10.77 7.30 0.04
C PHE A 157 10.76 8.65 -0.65
N ARG A 158 9.81 8.80 -1.57
CA ARG A 158 9.39 10.07 -2.16
C ARG A 158 7.87 10.08 -2.19
N THR A 159 7.29 11.10 -1.58
CA THR A 159 5.86 11.36 -1.54
C THR A 159 5.58 12.66 -2.29
N GLU A 160 4.61 12.63 -3.18
CA GLU A 160 4.11 13.79 -3.92
C GLU A 160 2.62 13.92 -3.64
N MET A 161 2.19 15.09 -3.15
CA MET A 161 0.79 15.41 -2.90
C MET A 161 0.37 16.60 -3.74
N PHE A 162 -0.81 16.50 -4.33
CA PHE A 162 -1.42 17.48 -5.22
C PHE A 162 -2.80 17.87 -4.68
N GLY A 163 -3.09 19.17 -4.65
CA GLY A 163 -4.46 19.68 -4.54
C GLY A 163 -5.17 19.43 -5.88
N GLU A 164 -6.35 18.84 -5.83
CA GLU A 164 -7.03 18.30 -6.99
C GLU A 164 -8.48 18.79 -7.06
N SER A 165 -8.91 19.14 -8.27
CA SER A 165 -10.32 19.29 -8.61
C SER A 165 -10.77 18.07 -9.40
N PHE A 166 -11.59 17.23 -8.77
CA PHE A 166 -12.11 16.02 -9.37
C PHE A 166 -13.42 16.30 -10.09
N VAL A 167 -13.52 15.86 -11.33
CA VAL A 167 -14.73 16.00 -12.15
C VAL A 167 -15.25 14.63 -12.53
N GLY A 168 -16.55 14.40 -12.34
CA GLY A 168 -17.22 13.15 -12.69
C GLY A 168 -18.29 12.77 -11.67
N THR A 169 -18.42 11.48 -11.37
CA THR A 169 -19.39 10.96 -10.41
C THR A 169 -18.71 10.10 -9.36
N ASN A 170 -19.13 10.23 -8.10
CA ASN A 170 -18.81 9.24 -7.07
C ASN A 170 -19.96 8.23 -6.86
N GLY A 171 -21.01 8.32 -7.69
CA GLY A 171 -22.19 7.46 -7.68
C GLY A 171 -23.35 7.93 -6.82
N TYR A 172 -23.17 8.93 -5.95
CA TYR A 172 -24.28 9.66 -5.30
C TYR A 172 -24.55 11.00 -5.99
N THR A 173 -23.49 11.72 -6.35
CA THR A 173 -23.59 12.99 -7.05
C THR A 173 -22.65 13.01 -8.25
N THR A 174 -22.98 13.85 -9.23
CA THR A 174 -22.13 14.14 -10.39
C THR A 174 -21.80 15.63 -10.40
N GLY A 175 -20.53 15.97 -10.61
CA GLY A 175 -20.08 17.35 -10.63
C GLY A 175 -18.59 17.47 -10.31
N SER A 176 -18.25 18.59 -9.69
CA SER A 176 -16.90 18.90 -9.23
C SER A 176 -16.77 18.66 -7.73
N PHE A 177 -15.66 18.07 -7.33
CA PHE A 177 -15.30 17.77 -5.95
C PHE A 177 -13.93 18.37 -5.67
N GLY A 178 -13.81 19.11 -4.58
CA GLY A 178 -12.51 19.54 -4.07
C GLY A 178 -11.86 18.39 -3.32
N GLY A 179 -10.54 18.23 -3.47
CA GLY A 179 -9.83 17.15 -2.81
C GLY A 179 -8.33 17.22 -3.01
N TRP A 180 -7.69 16.08 -2.80
CA TRP A 180 -6.26 15.91 -2.99
C TRP A 180 -5.94 14.49 -3.46
N ALA A 181 -4.79 14.36 -4.09
CA ALA A 181 -4.18 13.08 -4.44
C ALA A 181 -2.75 13.04 -3.90
N GLU A 182 -2.33 11.89 -3.41
CA GLU A 182 -0.98 11.62 -2.93
C GLU A 182 -0.46 10.33 -3.58
N ALA A 183 0.77 10.36 -4.08
CA ALA A 183 1.51 9.15 -4.38
C ALA A 183 2.80 9.11 -3.57
N MET A 184 2.99 8.00 -2.87
CA MET A 184 4.26 7.64 -2.26
C MET A 184 4.90 6.52 -3.05
N ARG A 185 6.18 6.69 -3.36
CA ARG A 185 7.05 5.66 -3.92
C ARG A 185 8.16 5.39 -2.92
N THR A 186 8.32 4.14 -2.53
CA THR A 186 9.55 3.72 -1.86
C THR A 186 10.54 3.16 -2.88
N SER A 187 11.82 3.48 -2.69
CA SER A 187 12.93 2.87 -3.41
C SER A 187 13.85 2.18 -2.40
N GLU A 188 14.32 1.00 -2.80
CA GLU A 188 15.33 0.21 -2.07
C GLU A 188 14.95 -0.13 -0.63
N SER A 189 14.10 -1.14 -0.43
CA SER A 189 13.95 -1.74 0.91
C SER A 189 15.01 -2.80 1.17
N THR A 190 15.57 -2.80 2.37
CA THR A 190 16.34 -3.93 2.90
C THR A 190 15.53 -4.62 3.99
N LYS A 191 14.99 -5.80 3.69
CA LYS A 191 14.32 -6.65 4.68
C LYS A 191 15.36 -7.63 5.26
N ALA A 192 15.62 -7.54 6.57
CA ALA A 192 16.31 -8.62 7.28
C ALA A 192 15.26 -9.42 8.06
N LYS A 193 15.21 -10.74 7.84
CA LYS A 193 14.41 -11.67 8.65
C LYS A 193 15.14 -12.00 9.95
#